data_AF-A0A1V0BH70-F1
#
_entry.id   AF-A0A1V0BH70-F1
#
_cell.length_a   1.000
_cell.length_b   1.000
_cell.length_c   1.000
_cell.angle_alpha   90.00
_cell.angle_beta   90.00
_cell.angle_gamma   90.00
#
_symmetry.space_group_name_H-M   'P 1'
#
loop_
_entity.id
_entity.type
_entity.pdbx_description
1 polymer ?
#
loop_
_entity_poly.entity_id
_entity_poly.type
_entity_poly.pdbx_seq_one_letter_code
_entity_poly.pdbx_strand_id
1 'polypeptide(L)'
;MALGKERLRKIHGLTEPTEPADPAVLARRRFHKAAATWLAKWSYPLQAAFALVGFVVVLLPMFSKGWRAVIETTPVAERVFHDFSSLSGWAMVLFFVLLALFLVLNWRVNDYPGGWHPTKQWGFPNPKQVVEMELYPRLKREEFVYWIGIFFSAAGTTIWMIFFGVFAFFIRIGG
;
A
#
# COMPACT_ATOMS: atom_id res chain seq x y z
N MET A 1 -22.35 2.40 16.48
CA MET A 1 -23.16 2.06 15.30
C MET A 1 -22.34 2.36 14.05
N ALA A 2 -22.01 1.36 13.24
CA ALA A 2 -21.37 1.59 11.94
C ALA A 2 -22.35 2.35 11.02
N LEU A 3 -21.86 3.37 10.31
CA LEU A 3 -22.66 4.07 9.31
C LEU A 3 -23.04 3.09 8.18
N GLY A 4 -24.30 3.11 7.74
CA GLY A 4 -24.73 2.30 6.60
C GLY A 4 -23.96 2.67 5.33
N LYS A 5 -23.71 1.69 4.47
CA LYS A 5 -22.96 1.83 3.20
C LYS A 5 -23.37 3.06 2.38
N GLU A 6 -24.66 3.28 2.18
CA GLU A 6 -25.18 4.41 1.39
C GLU A 6 -24.84 5.75 2.01
N ARG A 7 -24.90 5.85 3.34
CA ARG A 7 -24.52 7.05 4.08
C ARG A 7 -23.02 7.32 3.94
N LEU A 8 -22.18 6.28 3.99
CA LEU A 8 -20.74 6.40 3.74
C LEU A 8 -20.45 6.88 2.32
N ARG A 9 -21.08 6.27 1.31
CA ARG A 9 -20.94 6.68 -0.10
C ARG A 9 -21.35 8.14 -0.31
N LYS A 10 -22.45 8.57 0.32
CA LYS A 10 -22.91 9.97 0.27
C LYS A 10 -21.93 10.95 0.91
N ILE A 11 -21.32 10.61 2.04
CA ILE A 11 -20.28 11.43 2.70
C ILE A 11 -19.08 11.62 1.76
N HIS A 12 -18.70 10.58 1.03
CA HIS A 12 -17.61 10.63 0.06
C HIS A 12 -18.01 11.17 -1.33
N GLY A 13 -19.25 11.66 -1.48
CA GLY A 13 -19.74 12.22 -2.74
C GLY A 13 -19.84 11.21 -3.90
N LEU A 14 -19.98 9.93 -3.58
CA LEU A 14 -20.04 8.84 -4.57
C LEU A 14 -21.48 8.66 -5.05
N THR A 15 -21.68 8.72 -6.36
CA THR A 15 -22.96 8.41 -7.00
C THR A 15 -23.08 6.90 -7.27
N GLU A 16 -24.31 6.45 -7.55
CA GLU A 16 -24.49 5.08 -8.04
C GLU A 16 -23.96 4.94 -9.47
N PRO A 17 -23.34 3.80 -9.81
CA PRO A 17 -22.84 3.59 -11.17
C PRO A 17 -24.01 3.39 -12.12
N THR A 18 -24.11 4.26 -13.12
CA THR A 18 -25.16 4.27 -14.16
C THR A 18 -24.84 3.33 -15.33
N GLU A 19 -23.57 2.97 -15.53
CA GLU A 19 -23.14 2.09 -16.63
C GLU A 19 -23.54 0.62 -16.40
N PRO A 20 -23.92 -0.11 -17.47
CA PRO A 20 -24.20 -1.54 -17.38
C PRO A 20 -22.93 -2.29 -16.97
N ALA A 21 -23.08 -3.23 -16.04
CA ALA A 21 -21.94 -4.02 -15.54
C ALA A 21 -21.51 -5.09 -16.56
N ASP A 22 -20.21 -5.35 -16.64
CA ASP A 22 -19.66 -6.45 -17.43
C ASP A 22 -19.90 -7.79 -16.71
N PRO A 23 -20.65 -8.74 -17.29
CA PRO A 23 -20.94 -10.03 -16.66
C PRO A 23 -19.68 -10.83 -16.28
N ALA A 24 -18.61 -10.72 -17.08
CA ALA A 24 -17.37 -11.44 -16.81
C ALA A 24 -16.66 -10.89 -15.56
N VAL A 25 -16.71 -9.57 -15.33
CA VAL A 25 -16.15 -8.94 -14.13
C VAL A 25 -16.96 -9.36 -12.90
N LEU A 26 -18.30 -9.34 -13.00
CA LEU A 26 -19.18 -9.77 -11.93
C LEU A 26 -18.98 -11.24 -11.54
N ALA A 27 -18.71 -12.12 -12.50
CA ALA A 27 -18.41 -13.53 -12.23
C ALA A 27 -17.17 -13.71 -11.32
N ARG A 28 -16.24 -12.75 -11.33
CA ARG A 28 -15.03 -12.74 -10.49
C ARG A 28 -15.19 -11.97 -9.18
N ARG A 29 -16.36 -11.41 -8.87
CA ARG A 29 -16.61 -10.56 -7.71
C ARG A 29 -16.20 -11.18 -6.37
N ARG A 30 -16.29 -12.51 -6.26
CA ARG A 30 -15.81 -13.25 -5.08
C ARG A 30 -14.32 -13.02 -4.79
N PHE A 31 -13.49 -12.93 -5.84
CA PHE A 31 -12.04 -12.73 -5.71
C PHE A 31 -11.72 -11.29 -5.33
N HIS A 32 -12.42 -10.32 -5.92
CA HIS A 32 -12.28 -8.91 -5.52
C HIS A 32 -12.63 -8.76 -4.03
N LYS A 33 -13.80 -9.26 -3.61
CA LYS A 33 -14.20 -9.20 -2.20
C LYS A 33 -13.21 -9.88 -1.27
N ALA A 34 -12.71 -11.07 -1.63
CA ALA A 34 -11.71 -11.78 -0.84
C ALA A 34 -10.41 -10.98 -0.70
N ALA A 35 -9.88 -10.42 -1.79
CA ALA A 35 -8.66 -9.63 -1.78
C ALA A 35 -8.79 -8.37 -0.92
N ALA A 36 -9.86 -7.59 -1.10
CA ALA A 36 -10.10 -6.40 -0.28
C ALA A 36 -10.30 -6.74 1.20
N THR A 37 -11.03 -7.81 1.51
CA THR A 37 -11.27 -8.23 2.91
C THR A 37 -9.98 -8.70 3.57
N TRP A 38 -9.16 -9.47 2.85
CA TRP A 38 -7.85 -9.90 3.34
C TRP A 38 -6.95 -8.69 3.62
N LEU A 39 -6.84 -7.74 2.68
CA LEU A 39 -6.06 -6.51 2.90
C LEU A 39 -6.63 -5.64 4.01
N ALA A 40 -7.96 -5.49 4.13
CA ALA A 40 -8.59 -4.74 5.20
C ALA A 40 -8.27 -5.30 6.60
N LYS A 41 -8.12 -6.63 6.69
CA LYS A 41 -7.73 -7.33 7.91
C LYS A 41 -6.24 -7.20 8.19
N TRP A 42 -5.40 -7.35 7.18
CA TRP A 42 -3.96 -7.52 7.36
C TRP A 42 -3.09 -6.28 7.11
N SER A 43 -3.61 -5.22 6.47
CA SER A 43 -2.80 -4.05 6.11
C SER A 43 -2.13 -3.38 7.31
N TYR A 44 -2.87 -3.15 8.40
CA TYR A 44 -2.31 -2.54 9.62
C TYR A 44 -1.33 -3.48 10.36
N PRO A 45 -1.64 -4.76 10.60
CA PRO A 45 -0.66 -5.71 11.14
C PRO A 45 0.63 -5.80 10.31
N LEU A 46 0.52 -5.84 8.98
CA LEU A 46 1.68 -5.89 8.09
C LEU A 46 2.49 -4.58 8.17
N GLN A 47 1.83 -3.42 8.16
CA GLN A 47 2.51 -2.14 8.36
C GLN A 47 3.25 -2.10 9.70
N ALA A 48 2.64 -2.55 10.79
CA ALA A 48 3.28 -2.59 12.10
C ALA A 48 4.49 -3.54 12.10
N ALA A 49 4.37 -4.71 11.46
CA ALA A 49 5.48 -5.65 11.33
C ALA A 49 6.65 -5.05 10.53
N PHE A 50 6.38 -4.46 9.36
CA PHE A 50 7.42 -3.81 8.54
C PHE A 50 8.01 -2.56 9.21
N ALA A 51 7.21 -1.81 9.97
CA ALA A 51 7.71 -0.70 10.77
C ALA A 51 8.65 -1.19 11.87
N LEU A 52 8.28 -2.26 12.60
CA LEU A 52 9.14 -2.85 13.60
C LEU A 52 10.45 -3.38 13.00
N VAL A 53 10.37 -4.10 11.89
CA VAL A 53 11.55 -4.59 11.16
C VAL A 53 12.42 -3.43 10.69
N GLY A 54 11.84 -2.41 10.05
CA GLY A 54 12.58 -1.24 9.60
C GLY A 54 13.23 -0.48 10.75
N PHE A 55 12.55 -0.36 11.90
CA PHE A 55 13.15 0.24 13.08
C PHE A 55 14.32 -0.59 13.62
N VAL A 56 14.10 -1.88 13.90
CA VAL A 56 15.09 -2.75 14.55
C VAL A 56 16.27 -3.06 13.65
N VAL A 57 16.05 -3.31 12.36
CA VAL A 57 17.08 -3.76 11.42
C VAL A 57 17.72 -2.60 10.67
N VAL A 58 16.98 -1.51 10.39
CA VAL A 58 17.50 -0.41 9.56
C VAL A 58 17.92 0.78 10.40
N LEU A 59 17.05 1.29 11.26
CA LEU A 59 17.31 2.55 11.97
C LEU A 59 18.09 2.39 13.28
N LEU A 60 17.73 1.42 14.13
CA LEU A 60 18.35 1.20 15.44
C LEU A 60 19.88 0.96 15.38
N PRO A 61 20.44 0.25 14.38
CA PRO A 61 21.90 0.10 14.23
C PRO A 61 22.64 1.43 14.07
N MET A 62 21.96 2.50 13.66
CA MET A 62 22.56 3.83 13.54
C MET A 62 22.87 4.47 14.90
N PHE A 63 22.20 4.01 15.97
CA PHE A 63 22.34 4.57 17.32
C PHE A 63 23.09 3.65 18.29
N SER A 64 23.25 2.36 17.98
CA SER A 64 23.86 1.39 18.87
C SER A 64 24.89 0.53 18.14
N LYS A 65 26.18 0.75 18.47
CA LYS A 65 27.29 -0.03 17.90
C LYS A 65 27.19 -1.53 18.21
N GLY A 66 26.77 -1.87 19.43
CA GLY A 66 26.57 -3.26 19.83
C GLY A 66 25.46 -3.94 19.02
N TRP A 67 24.34 -3.23 18.82
CA TRP A 67 23.25 -3.76 18.00
C TRP A 67 23.63 -3.89 16.53
N ARG A 68 24.35 -2.90 16.00
CA ARG A 68 24.88 -2.93 14.64
C ARG A 68 25.76 -4.15 14.39
N ALA A 69 26.66 -4.49 15.33
CA ALA A 69 27.48 -5.69 15.21
C ALA A 69 26.65 -7.00 15.14
N VAL A 70 25.53 -7.06 15.87
CA VAL A 70 24.59 -8.20 15.78
C VAL A 70 23.92 -8.28 14.40
N ILE A 71 23.52 -7.13 13.84
CA ILE A 71 22.90 -7.07 12.50
C ILE A 71 23.90 -7.44 11.41
N GLU A 72 25.12 -6.89 11.46
CA GLU A 72 26.19 -7.14 10.49
C GLU A 72 26.71 -8.59 10.54
N THR A 73 26.52 -9.32 11.64
CA THR A 73 26.87 -10.76 11.72
C THR A 73 25.73 -11.69 11.32
N THR A 74 24.54 -11.16 11.04
CA THR A 74 23.36 -11.93 10.64
C THR A 74 23.07 -11.74 9.15
N PRO A 75 23.34 -12.72 8.26
CA PRO A 75 23.42 -12.49 6.81
C PRO A 75 22.19 -11.83 6.16
N VAL A 76 20.99 -12.23 6.58
CA VAL A 76 19.74 -11.65 6.04
C VAL A 76 19.53 -10.22 6.55
N ALA A 77 19.78 -9.98 7.84
CA ALA A 77 19.59 -8.68 8.46
C ALA A 77 20.64 -7.67 7.98
N GLU A 78 21.89 -8.10 7.81
CA GLU A 78 22.97 -7.30 7.22
C GLU A 78 22.57 -6.80 5.83
N ARG A 79 22.07 -7.68 4.96
CA ARG A 79 21.67 -7.28 3.60
C ARG A 79 20.52 -6.30 3.62
N VAL A 80 19.50 -6.53 4.44
CA VAL A 80 18.36 -5.60 4.58
C VAL A 80 18.84 -4.25 5.12
N PHE A 81 19.68 -4.26 6.16
CA PHE A 81 20.27 -3.05 6.71
C PHE A 81 21.06 -2.28 5.64
N HIS A 82 21.95 -2.95 4.90
CA HIS A 82 22.77 -2.32 3.89
C HIS A 82 21.92 -1.72 2.77
N ASP A 83 21.03 -2.51 2.16
CA ASP A 83 20.19 -2.07 1.03
C ASP A 83 19.34 -0.84 1.41
N PHE A 84 18.69 -0.86 2.58
CA PHE A 84 17.81 0.24 2.99
C PHE A 84 18.56 1.44 3.57
N SER A 85 19.63 1.25 4.35
CA SER A 85 20.43 2.35 4.91
C SER A 85 21.26 3.10 3.86
N SER A 86 21.56 2.47 2.72
CA SER A 86 22.28 3.10 1.61
C SER A 86 21.37 3.56 0.47
N LEU A 87 20.05 3.36 0.61
CA LEU A 87 19.07 3.58 -0.46
C LEU A 87 19.49 2.93 -1.78
N SER A 88 19.88 1.65 -1.72
CA SER A 88 20.33 0.86 -2.86
C SER A 88 19.65 -0.50 -2.90
N GLY A 89 20.00 -1.35 -3.88
CA GLY A 89 19.50 -2.73 -3.96
C GLY A 89 17.98 -2.83 -3.88
N TRP A 90 17.49 -3.64 -2.94
CA TRP A 90 16.05 -3.87 -2.74
C TRP A 90 15.26 -2.61 -2.36
N ALA A 91 15.88 -1.64 -1.69
CA ALA A 91 15.19 -0.40 -1.32
C ALA A 91 14.80 0.41 -2.58
N MET A 92 15.69 0.49 -3.56
CA MET A 92 15.42 1.14 -4.84
C MET A 92 14.42 0.37 -5.68
N VAL A 93 14.52 -0.97 -5.72
CA VAL A 93 13.53 -1.80 -6.43
C VAL A 93 12.14 -1.56 -5.86
N LEU A 94 11.99 -1.61 -4.53
CA LEU A 94 10.71 -1.37 -3.87
C LEU A 94 10.19 0.05 -4.14
N PHE A 95 11.06 1.06 -4.05
CA PHE A 95 10.71 2.44 -4.35
C PHE A 95 10.19 2.60 -5.79
N PHE A 96 10.89 2.05 -6.79
CA PHE A 96 10.46 2.14 -8.18
C PHE A 96 9.17 1.36 -8.46
N VAL A 97 8.97 0.21 -7.82
CA VAL A 97 7.70 -0.53 -7.92
C VAL A 97 6.56 0.30 -7.36
N LEU A 98 6.72 0.89 -6.17
CA LEU A 98 5.70 1.76 -5.57
C LEU A 98 5.43 3.00 -6.43
N LEU A 99 6.48 3.62 -6.96
CA LEU A 99 6.37 4.77 -7.84
C LEU A 99 5.62 4.41 -9.14
N ALA A 100 5.97 3.30 -9.79
CA ALA A 100 5.32 2.85 -11.01
C ALA A 100 3.83 2.56 -10.79
N LEU A 101 3.50 1.84 -9.71
CA LEU A 101 2.10 1.58 -9.33
C LEU A 101 1.35 2.89 -9.04
N PHE A 102 1.96 3.81 -8.29
CA PHE A 102 1.38 5.13 -8.01
C PHE A 102 1.12 5.92 -9.28
N LEU A 103 2.06 5.93 -10.23
CA LEU A 103 1.90 6.63 -11.52
C LEU A 103 0.77 6.03 -12.35
N VAL A 104 0.67 4.70 -12.44
CA VAL A 104 -0.43 4.02 -13.15
C VAL A 104 -1.78 4.37 -12.51
N LEU A 105 -1.85 4.36 -11.18
CA LEU A 105 -3.05 4.69 -10.42
C LEU A 105 -3.49 6.15 -10.60
N ASN A 106 -2.55 7.09 -10.75
CA ASN A 106 -2.85 8.49 -11.05
C ASN A 106 -3.19 8.72 -12.51
N TRP A 107 -2.55 8.01 -13.44
CA TRP A 107 -2.87 8.10 -14.87
C TRP A 107 -4.30 7.60 -15.14
N ARG A 108 -4.77 6.60 -14.39
CA ARG A 108 -6.11 6.01 -14.49
C ARG A 108 -7.08 6.52 -13.43
N VAL A 109 -6.94 7.79 -13.02
CA VAL A 109 -7.73 8.43 -11.95
C VAL A 109 -9.26 8.35 -12.15
N ASN A 110 -9.73 8.30 -13.40
CA ASN A 110 -11.15 8.24 -13.75
C ASN A 110 -11.73 6.82 -13.76
N ASP A 111 -10.88 5.80 -13.69
CA ASP A 111 -11.27 4.39 -13.88
C ASP A 111 -11.42 3.66 -12.53
N TYR A 112 -11.54 4.37 -11.40
CA TYR A 112 -11.67 3.71 -10.11
C TYR A 112 -13.07 3.12 -9.89
N PRO A 113 -13.17 1.94 -9.25
CA PRO A 113 -14.45 1.32 -8.94
C PRO A 113 -15.39 2.20 -8.12
N GLY A 114 -16.67 2.16 -8.49
CA GLY A 114 -17.74 2.76 -7.69
C GLY A 114 -17.75 4.29 -7.70
N GLY A 115 -17.08 4.92 -8.68
CA GLY A 115 -17.05 6.37 -8.86
C GLY A 115 -16.04 7.09 -7.97
N TRP A 116 -15.11 6.37 -7.33
CA TRP A 116 -14.04 7.00 -6.56
C TRP A 116 -13.14 7.83 -7.48
N HIS A 117 -12.56 8.91 -6.96
CA HIS A 117 -11.67 9.77 -7.70
C HIS A 117 -10.61 10.36 -6.76
N PRO A 118 -9.36 9.88 -6.78
CA PRO A 118 -8.34 10.26 -5.80
C PRO A 118 -8.20 11.76 -5.49
N THR A 119 -8.36 12.64 -6.48
CA THR A 119 -8.29 14.10 -6.23
C THR A 119 -9.54 14.68 -5.56
N LYS A 120 -10.73 14.11 -5.78
CA LYS A 120 -11.99 14.60 -5.17
C LYS A 120 -12.15 14.09 -3.74
N GLN A 121 -11.68 12.87 -3.49
CA GLN A 121 -11.71 12.23 -2.17
C GLN A 121 -10.39 12.32 -1.39
N TRP A 122 -9.45 13.16 -1.84
CA TRP A 122 -8.16 13.45 -1.16
C TRP A 122 -7.32 12.21 -0.83
N GLY A 123 -7.28 11.25 -1.75
CA GLY A 123 -6.44 10.06 -1.65
C GLY A 123 -7.05 8.82 -2.28
N PHE A 124 -6.27 7.74 -2.27
CA PHE A 124 -6.75 6.42 -2.67
C PHE A 124 -7.68 5.83 -1.60
N PRO A 125 -8.67 5.02 -1.99
CA PRO A 125 -9.55 4.38 -1.02
C PRO A 125 -8.72 3.35 -0.24
N ASN A 126 -8.76 3.43 1.09
CA ASN A 126 -8.09 2.43 1.91
C ASN A 126 -8.83 1.07 1.83
N PRO A 127 -8.16 -0.06 2.14
CA PRO A 127 -8.81 -1.38 2.02
C PRO A 127 -10.11 -1.54 2.82
N LYS A 128 -10.24 -0.90 3.99
CA LYS A 128 -11.47 -0.92 4.78
C LYS A 128 -12.61 -0.17 4.08
N GLN A 129 -12.33 1.02 3.54
CA GLN A 129 -13.25 1.82 2.74
C GLN A 129 -13.74 1.06 1.51
N VAL A 130 -12.85 0.32 0.84
CA VAL A 130 -13.23 -0.54 -0.30
C VAL A 130 -14.27 -1.59 0.11
N VAL A 131 -14.11 -2.21 1.28
CA VAL A 131 -15.06 -3.21 1.81
C VAL A 131 -16.35 -2.56 2.27
N GLU A 132 -16.28 -1.50 3.08
CA GLU A 132 -17.44 -0.84 3.71
C GLU A 132 -18.35 -0.14 2.70
N MET A 133 -17.78 0.47 1.66
CA MET A 133 -18.54 1.14 0.60
C MET A 133 -18.80 0.26 -0.62
N GLU A 134 -18.31 -0.98 -0.59
CA GLU A 134 -18.34 -1.96 -1.68
C GLU A 134 -17.82 -1.38 -3.01
N LEU A 135 -16.61 -0.82 -2.99
CA LEU A 135 -15.92 -0.27 -4.16
C LEU A 135 -15.30 -1.41 -5.00
N TYR A 136 -16.14 -2.34 -5.45
CA TYR A 136 -15.75 -3.46 -6.31
C TYR A 136 -15.92 -3.08 -7.79
N PRO A 137 -15.04 -3.55 -8.68
CA PRO A 137 -15.13 -3.23 -10.08
C PRO A 137 -16.38 -3.85 -10.72
N ARG A 138 -16.97 -3.11 -11.65
CA ARG A 138 -18.08 -3.54 -12.52
C ARG A 138 -17.64 -3.62 -13.98
N LEU A 139 -16.61 -2.88 -14.36
CA LEU A 139 -16.09 -2.80 -15.73
C LEU A 139 -14.65 -3.32 -15.80
N LYS A 140 -14.20 -3.76 -16.99
CA LYS A 140 -12.81 -4.26 -17.18
C LYS A 140 -11.75 -3.22 -16.83
N ARG A 141 -11.99 -1.95 -17.17
CA ARG A 141 -11.08 -0.83 -16.85
C ARG A 141 -10.95 -0.63 -15.34
N GLU A 142 -12.07 -0.71 -14.63
CA GLU A 142 -12.10 -0.65 -13.16
C GLU A 142 -11.42 -1.86 -12.53
N GLU A 143 -11.60 -3.05 -13.11
CA GLU A 143 -10.96 -4.26 -12.61
C GLU A 143 -9.43 -4.18 -12.70
N PHE A 144 -8.90 -3.62 -13.78
CA PHE A 144 -7.47 -3.36 -13.90
C PHE A 144 -6.98 -2.42 -12.78
N VAL A 145 -7.59 -1.24 -12.64
CA VAL A 145 -7.21 -0.26 -11.59
C VAL A 145 -7.36 -0.85 -10.19
N TYR A 146 -8.42 -1.63 -9.97
CA TYR A 146 -8.67 -2.33 -8.72
C TYR A 146 -7.50 -3.24 -8.35
N TRP A 147 -7.05 -4.11 -9.27
CA TRP A 147 -5.94 -5.02 -8.99
C TRP A 147 -4.62 -4.27 -8.78
N ILE A 148 -4.34 -3.25 -9.57
CA ILE A 148 -3.17 -2.37 -9.34
C ILE A 148 -3.26 -1.73 -7.95
N GLY A 149 -4.44 -1.27 -7.53
CA GLY A 149 -4.67 -0.70 -6.20
C GLY A 149 -4.47 -1.69 -5.06
N ILE A 150 -4.87 -2.96 -5.26
CA ILE A 150 -4.59 -4.07 -4.32
C ILE A 150 -3.08 -4.30 -4.19
N PHE A 151 -2.35 -4.39 -5.30
CA PHE A 151 -0.89 -4.55 -5.28
C PHE A 151 -0.19 -3.35 -4.66
N PHE A 152 -0.61 -2.13 -4.99
CA PHE A 152 -0.09 -0.90 -4.41
C PHE A 152 -0.32 -0.85 -2.90
N SER A 153 -1.50 -1.23 -2.43
CA SER A 153 -1.82 -1.27 -1.00
C SER A 153 -1.00 -2.34 -0.27
N ALA A 154 -0.81 -3.51 -0.88
CA ALA A 154 -0.01 -4.60 -0.32
C ALA A 154 1.47 -4.19 -0.24
N ALA A 155 2.06 -3.74 -1.35
CA ALA A 155 3.43 -3.26 -1.39
C ALA A 155 3.63 -2.05 -0.46
N GLY A 156 2.64 -1.15 -0.40
CA GLY A 156 2.66 0.04 0.46
C GLY A 156 2.76 -0.28 1.96
N THR A 157 2.45 -1.51 2.39
CA THR A 157 2.71 -1.91 3.79
C THR A 157 4.19 -1.87 4.17
N THR A 158 5.08 -1.99 3.18
CA THR A 158 6.54 -1.96 3.37
C THR A 158 7.15 -0.55 3.36
N ILE A 159 6.33 0.50 3.17
CA ILE A 159 6.81 1.90 3.04
C ILE A 159 7.65 2.35 4.25
N TRP A 160 7.34 1.82 5.44
CA TRP A 160 8.08 2.13 6.67
C TRP A 160 9.56 1.74 6.59
N MET A 161 9.89 0.67 5.86
CA MET A 161 11.29 0.30 5.65
C MET A 161 12.04 1.35 4.84
N ILE A 162 11.41 1.90 3.78
CA ILE A 162 11.99 3.01 2.99
C ILE A 162 12.12 4.24 3.88
N PHE A 163 11.08 4.60 4.63
CA PHE A 163 11.10 5.77 5.51
C PHE A 163 12.26 5.70 6.50
N PHE A 164 12.40 4.59 7.23
CA PHE A 164 13.53 4.39 8.15
C PHE A 164 14.89 4.31 7.43
N GLY A 165 14.94 3.74 6.22
CA GLY A 165 16.12 3.76 5.37
C GLY A 165 16.58 5.17 5.02
N VAL A 166 15.65 6.07 4.70
CA VAL A 166 15.97 7.49 4.42
C VAL A 166 16.57 8.17 5.65
N PHE A 167 16.01 7.97 6.85
CA PHE A 167 16.62 8.50 8.08
C PHE A 167 18.01 7.92 8.33
N ALA A 168 18.15 6.59 8.20
CA ALA A 168 19.43 5.92 8.39
C ALA A 168 20.50 6.44 7.40
N PHE A 169 20.13 6.68 6.15
CA PHE A 169 20.99 7.24 5.13
C PHE A 169 21.51 8.64 5.51
N PHE A 170 20.61 9.54 5.94
CA PHE A 170 21.01 10.88 6.35
C PHE A 170 21.89 10.87 7.61
N ILE A 171 21.58 10.03 8.59
CA ILE A 171 22.42 9.87 9.80
C ILE A 171 23.82 9.37 9.40
N ARG A 172 23.90 8.44 8.45
CA ARG A 172 25.17 7.86 7.98
C ARG A 172 26.06 8.87 7.27
N ILE A 173 25.49 9.84 6.56
CA ILE A 173 26.25 10.87 5.83
C ILE A 173 26.63 12.05 6.75
N GLY A 174 25.80 12.36 7.74
CA GLY A 174 26.01 13.49 8.65
C GLY A 174 26.85 13.19 9.90
N GLY A 175 27.19 11.94 10.18
CA GLY A 175 28.04 11.50 11.30
C GLY A 175 29.32 10.85 10.82
#